data_AF-A0A1T1BFW7-F1
#
_entry.id   AF-A0A1T1BFW7-F1
#
_cell.length_a   1.000
_cell.length_b   1.000
_cell.length_c   1.000
_cell.angle_alpha   90.00
_cell.angle_beta   90.00
_cell.angle_gamma   90.00
#
_symmetry.space_group_name_H-M   'P 1'
#
loop_
_entity.id
_entity.type
_entity.pdbx_description
1 polymer ?
#
loop_
_entity_poly.entity_id
_entity_poly.type
_entity_poly.pdbx_seq_one_letter_code
_entity_poly.pdbx_strand_id
1 'polypeptide(L)'
;MEARKAKRARRRGKPGTLEEARALLWRALERAGELLEVEDPAHALKAVHAVSQGAAAYARIVEVGELEARIAALEGQGGEGEDPAPTGPRLRRGAA
;
A
#
# COMPACT_ATOMS: atom_id res chain seq x y z
N MET A 1 -20.53 17.28 -22.36
CA MET A 1 -20.71 16.24 -21.32
C MET A 1 -19.75 15.05 -21.50
N GLU A 2 -19.53 14.58 -22.74
CA GLU A 2 -18.70 13.40 -23.04
C GLU A 2 -17.22 13.51 -22.62
N ALA A 3 -16.59 14.68 -22.77
CA ALA A 3 -15.20 14.89 -22.32
C ALA A 3 -15.01 14.69 -20.81
N ARG A 4 -16.02 15.02 -19.98
CA ARG A 4 -15.97 14.80 -18.53
C ARG A 4 -16.12 13.32 -18.18
N LYS A 5 -16.95 12.57 -18.92
CA LYS A 5 -17.11 11.11 -18.76
C LYS A 5 -15.83 10.36 -19.16
N ALA A 6 -15.20 10.73 -20.28
CA ALA A 6 -13.96 10.12 -20.74
C ALA A 6 -12.78 10.35 -19.76
N LYS A 7 -12.66 11.56 -19.20
CA LYS A 7 -11.68 11.87 -18.15
C LYS A 7 -11.92 11.06 -16.87
N ARG A 8 -13.19 10.85 -16.50
CA ARG A 8 -13.57 10.05 -15.32
C ARG A 8 -13.33 8.55 -15.54
N ALA A 9 -13.56 8.03 -16.75
CA ALA A 9 -13.25 6.65 -17.12
C ALA A 9 -11.73 6.38 -17.13
N ARG A 10 -10.91 7.30 -17.69
CA ARG A 10 -9.44 7.19 -17.65
C ARG A 10 -8.86 7.18 -16.22
N ARG A 11 -9.49 7.91 -15.29
CA ARG A 11 -9.10 7.88 -13.86
C ARG A 11 -9.50 6.58 -13.15
N ARG A 12 -10.57 5.92 -13.59
CA ARG A 12 -11.02 4.63 -13.05
C ARG A 12 -10.15 3.44 -13.50
N GLY A 13 -9.39 3.59 -14.59
CA GLY A 13 -8.57 2.53 -15.17
C GLY A 13 -7.14 2.44 -14.63
N LYS A 14 -6.66 3.41 -13.84
CA LYS A 14 -5.37 3.31 -13.16
C LYS A 14 -5.61 2.78 -11.75
N PRO A 15 -5.00 1.63 -11.36
CA PRO A 15 -4.97 1.25 -9.96
C PRO A 15 -4.32 2.39 -9.17
N GLY A 16 -4.96 2.80 -8.08
CA GLY A 16 -4.38 3.79 -7.17
C GLY A 16 -3.14 3.24 -6.49
N THR A 17 -2.25 4.13 -6.05
CA THR A 17 -1.10 3.77 -5.19
C THR A 17 -1.58 3.36 -3.80
N LEU A 18 -0.74 2.66 -3.02
CA LEU A 18 -1.02 2.36 -1.61
C LEU A 18 -1.27 3.64 -0.80
N GLU A 19 -0.52 4.70 -1.09
CA GLU A 19 -0.68 6.00 -0.44
C GLU A 19 -2.06 6.63 -0.74
N GLU A 20 -2.51 6.58 -2.00
CA GLU A 20 -3.85 7.04 -2.37
C GLU A 20 -4.95 6.21 -1.71
N ALA A 21 -4.76 4.89 -1.59
CA ALA A 21 -5.68 4.01 -0.90
C ALA A 21 -5.74 4.30 0.61
N ARG A 22 -4.58 4.53 1.24
CA ARG A 22 -4.45 4.92 2.65
C ARG A 22 -5.20 6.22 2.92
N ALA A 23 -4.96 7.25 2.10
CA ALA A 23 -5.61 8.54 2.24
C ALA A 23 -7.14 8.47 2.03
N LEU A 24 -7.60 7.67 1.06
CA LEU A 24 -9.03 7.45 0.84
C LEU A 24 -9.68 6.76 2.03
N LEU A 25 -9.05 5.71 2.56
CA LEU A 25 -9.57 4.95 3.69
C LEU A 25 -9.60 5.77 4.97
N TRP A 26 -8.57 6.59 5.22
CA TRP A 26 -8.53 7.52 6.35
C TRP A 26 -9.72 8.48 6.33
N ARG A 27 -10.01 9.11 5.19
CA ARG A 27 -11.19 9.99 5.05
C ARG A 27 -12.51 9.27 5.30
N ALA A 28 -12.61 8.00 4.90
CA ALA A 28 -13.80 7.20 5.18
C ALA A 28 -13.95 6.91 6.68
N LEU A 29 -12.84 6.65 7.38
CA LEU A 29 -12.81 6.48 8.83
C LEU A 29 -13.20 7.75 9.58
N GLU A 30 -12.66 8.91 9.19
CA GLU A 30 -13.05 10.22 9.76
C GLU A 30 -14.56 10.42 9.62
N ARG A 31 -15.09 10.16 8.42
CA ARG A 31 -16.53 10.31 8.17
C ARG A 31 -17.38 9.32 8.96
N ALA A 32 -16.90 8.10 9.17
CA ALA A 32 -17.58 7.13 10.03
C ALA A 32 -17.52 7.58 11.50
N GLY A 33 -16.41 8.17 11.95
CA GLY A 33 -16.27 8.76 13.28
C GLY A 33 -17.29 9.86 13.55
N GLU A 34 -17.53 10.76 12.60
CA GLU A 34 -18.56 11.80 12.72
C GLU A 34 -19.98 11.22 12.92
N LEU A 35 -20.25 10.02 12.39
CA LEU A 35 -21.54 9.35 12.54
C LEU A 35 -21.71 8.64 13.89
N LEU A 36 -20.64 8.47 14.67
CA LEU A 36 -20.73 7.95 16.04
C LEU A 36 -21.38 8.96 16.99
N GLU A 37 -21.24 10.26 16.70
CA GLU A 37 -21.78 11.35 17.51
C GLU A 37 -23.28 11.63 17.22
N VAL A 38 -23.89 10.89 16.29
CA VAL A 38 -25.30 11.06 15.91
C VAL A 38 -26.19 10.24 16.85
N GLU A 39 -27.26 10.86 17.38
CA GLU A 39 -28.16 10.25 18.37
C GLU A 39 -28.95 9.03 17.86
N ASP A 40 -29.07 8.83 16.54
CA ASP A 40 -29.76 7.67 15.98
C ASP A 40 -28.94 6.38 16.21
N PRO A 41 -29.45 5.44 17.04
CA PRO A 41 -28.73 4.21 17.36
C PRO A 41 -28.41 3.34 16.14
N ALA A 42 -29.24 3.40 15.09
CA ALA A 42 -29.00 2.64 13.87
C ALA A 42 -27.82 3.21 13.05
N HIS A 43 -27.61 4.53 13.09
CA HIS A 43 -26.43 5.16 12.49
C HIS A 43 -25.17 4.89 13.31
N ALA A 44 -25.25 4.99 14.64
CA ALA A 44 -24.14 4.69 15.53
C ALA A 44 -23.61 3.25 15.35
N LEU A 45 -24.49 2.25 15.30
CA LEU A 45 -24.06 0.85 15.11
C LEU A 45 -23.39 0.61 13.75
N LYS A 46 -23.90 1.22 12.68
CA LYS A 46 -23.27 1.15 11.34
C LYS A 46 -21.90 1.84 11.33
N ALA A 47 -21.80 2.98 12.01
CA ALA A 47 -20.55 3.72 12.15
C ALA A 47 -19.50 2.90 12.92
N VAL A 48 -19.86 2.27 14.05
CA VAL A 48 -18.97 1.37 14.80
C VAL A 48 -18.46 0.25 13.91
N HIS A 49 -19.35 -0.42 13.18
CA HIS A 49 -18.96 -1.49 12.27
C HIS A 49 -18.00 -1.00 11.16
N ALA A 50 -18.33 0.12 10.53
CA ALA A 50 -17.49 0.72 9.48
C ALA A 50 -16.11 1.10 10.01
N VAL A 51 -16.03 1.67 11.21
CA VAL A 51 -14.75 2.00 11.88
C VAL A 51 -13.95 0.74 12.17
N SER A 52 -14.56 -0.31 12.74
CA SER A 52 -13.85 -1.56 13.03
C SER A 52 -13.28 -2.22 11.77
N GLN A 53 -14.07 -2.29 10.70
CA GLN A 53 -13.63 -2.86 9.42
C GLN A 53 -12.55 -1.99 8.75
N GLY A 54 -12.76 -0.67 8.74
CA GLY A 54 -11.84 0.28 8.14
C GLY A 54 -10.50 0.32 8.88
N ALA A 55 -10.50 0.25 10.21
CA ALA A 55 -9.28 0.24 11.02
C ALA A 55 -8.41 -1.00 10.72
N ALA A 56 -9.03 -2.19 10.62
CA ALA A 56 -8.32 -3.41 10.26
C ALA A 56 -7.77 -3.36 8.81
N ALA A 57 -8.51 -2.78 7.86
CA ALA A 57 -8.01 -2.54 6.51
C ALA A 57 -6.86 -1.51 6.49
N TYR A 58 -6.96 -0.45 7.28
CA TYR A 58 -5.96 0.61 7.35
C TYR A 58 -4.64 0.11 7.93
N ALA A 59 -4.70 -0.65 9.04
CA ALA A 59 -3.51 -1.26 9.65
C ALA A 59 -2.73 -2.11 8.64
N ARG A 60 -3.43 -2.92 7.84
CA ARG A 60 -2.79 -3.74 6.79
C ARG A 60 -2.13 -2.91 5.70
N ILE A 61 -2.74 -1.80 5.27
CA ILE A 61 -2.14 -0.92 4.26
C ILE A 61 -0.85 -0.29 4.81
N VAL A 62 -0.87 0.16 6.07
CA VAL A 62 0.33 0.71 6.74
C VAL A 62 1.42 -0.34 6.85
N GLU A 63 1.09 -1.54 7.33
CA GLU A 63 2.04 -2.66 7.44
C GLU A 63 2.69 -3.00 6.09
N VAL A 64 1.91 -3.09 5.01
CA VAL A 64 2.45 -3.34 3.67
C VAL A 64 3.40 -2.21 3.25
N GLY A 65 3.03 -0.94 3.49
CA GLY A 65 3.90 0.20 3.17
C GLY A 65 5.21 0.18 3.96
N GLU A 66 5.19 -0.23 5.22
CA GLU A 66 6.40 -0.41 6.03
C GLU A 66 7.27 -1.57 5.52
N LEU A 67 6.65 -2.67 5.10
CA LEU A 67 7.37 -3.80 4.49
C LEU A 67 8.03 -3.40 3.17
N GLU A 68 7.34 -2.66 2.30
CA GLU A 68 7.91 -2.13 1.06
C GLU A 68 9.11 -1.20 1.34
N ALA A 69 8.99 -0.32 2.32
CA ALA A 69 10.09 0.56 2.72
C ALA A 69 11.30 -0.21 3.26
N ARG A 70 11.07 -1.27 4.05
CA ARG A 70 12.12 -2.15 4.56
C ARG A 70 12.82 -2.93 3.45
N ILE A 71 12.05 -3.47 2.50
CA ILE A 71 12.61 -4.18 1.34
C ILE A 71 13.47 -3.23 0.52
N ALA A 72 12.97 -2.04 0.19
CA ALA A 72 13.72 -1.03 -0.55
C ALA A 72 15.03 -0.62 0.15
N ALA A 73 15.02 -0.50 1.47
CA ALA A 73 16.22 -0.21 2.25
C ALA A 73 17.25 -1.36 2.19
N LEU A 74 16.80 -2.61 2.27
CA LEU A 74 17.68 -3.79 2.17
C LEU A 74 18.24 -3.96 0.76
N GLU A 75 17.42 -3.78 -0.28
CA GLU A 75 17.86 -3.82 -1.68
C GLU A 75 18.84 -2.69 -2.00
N GLY A 76 18.59 -1.49 -1.44
CA GLY A 76 19.51 -0.35 -1.57
C GLY A 76 20.86 -0.58 -0.88
N GLN A 77 20.91 -1.37 0.20
CA GLN A 77 22.15 -1.74 0.89
C GLN A 77 22.88 -2.92 0.22
N GLY A 78 22.15 -3.84 -0.43
CA GLY A 78 22.73 -4.97 -1.15
C GLY A 78 23.45 -4.58 -2.45
N GLY A 79 23.08 -3.44 -3.06
CA GLY A 79 23.69 -2.94 -4.29
C GLY A 79 25.09 -2.31 -4.14
N GLU A 80 25.52 -2.01 -2.91
CA GLU A 80 26.86 -1.44 -2.65
C GLU A 80 27.91 -2.52 -2.29
N GLY A 81 27.53 -3.80 -2.26
CA GLY A 81 28.39 -4.92 -1.86
C GLY A 81 28.72 -5.95 -2.94
N GLU A 82 28.14 -5.86 -4.14
CA GLU A 82 28.33 -6.85 -5.21
C GLU A 82 29.15 -6.26 -6.36
N ASP A 83 30.39 -5.92 -6.05
CA ASP A 83 31.52 -6.12 -6.98
C ASP A 83 32.87 -6.17 -6.23
N PRO A 84 33.18 -7.24 -5.46
CA PRO A 84 34.55 -7.70 -5.39
C PRO A 84 34.79 -8.63 -6.59
N ALA A 85 35.80 -8.30 -7.38
CA ALA A 85 36.39 -9.05 -8.48
C ALA A 85 36.23 -10.59 -8.41
N PRO A 86 36.27 -11.33 -9.54
CA PRO A 86 36.12 -12.78 -9.56
C PRO A 86 37.37 -13.47 -8.98
N THR A 87 37.52 -13.49 -7.65
CA THR A 87 38.55 -14.22 -6.92
C THR A 87 37.97 -15.54 -6.42
N GLY A 88 37.65 -16.41 -7.38
CA GLY A 88 37.46 -17.84 -7.15
C GLY A 88 38.34 -18.59 -8.16
N PRO A 89 39.11 -19.61 -7.76
CA PRO A 89 39.92 -20.38 -8.70
C PRO A 89 38.98 -21.03 -9.72
N ARG A 90 39.03 -20.58 -10.98
CA ARG A 90 38.32 -21.26 -12.06
C ARG A 90 38.99 -22.63 -12.22
N LEU A 91 38.33 -23.67 -11.70
CA LEU A 91 38.68 -25.05 -11.99
C LEU A 91 38.59 -25.22 -13.51
N ARG A 92 39.75 -25.11 -14.17
CA ARG A 92 39.92 -25.39 -15.58
C ARG A 92 39.57 -26.86 -15.73
N ARG A 93 38.37 -27.15 -16.24
CA ARG A 93 37.92 -28.49 -16.60
C ARG A 93 39.01 -29.07 -17.50
N GLY A 94 39.75 -30.04 -16.96
CA GLY A 94 40.89 -30.66 -17.62
C GLY A 94 40.47 -31.24 -18.96
N ALA A 95 41.32 -31.02 -19.95
CA ALA A 95 41.33 -31.84 -21.15
C ALA A 95 41.78 -33.25 -20.75
N ALA A 96 40.99 -34.24 -21.16
CA ALA A 96 41.38 -35.62 -21.38
C ALA A 96 40.61 -36.11 -22.59
#